data_AF-A0A537V377-F1
#
_entry.id   AF-A0A537V377-F1
#
_cell.length_a   1.000
_cell.length_b   1.000
_cell.length_c   1.000
_cell.angle_alpha   90.00
_cell.angle_beta   90.00
_cell.angle_gamma   90.00
#
_symmetry.space_group_name_H-M   'P 1'
#
loop_
_entity.id
_entity.type
_entity.pdbx_description
1 polymer ?
#
loop_
_entity_poly.entity_id
_entity_poly.type
_entity_poly.pdbx_seq_one_letter_code
_entity_poly.pdbx_strand_id
1 'polypeptide(L)' 'GYEAPINLVYSQRNRSACIRIPVFSKHPATKRLEFRTPDPTCNPYLAFSAMLLAGLDGIKNKLEPPE' A
#
# COMPACT_ATOMS: atom_id res chain seq x y z
N GLY A 1 -10.15 -10.40 10.59
CA GLY A 1 -10.31 -11.81 10.20
C GLY A 1 -9.15 -12.22 9.31
N TYR A 2 -8.57 -13.41 9.54
CA TYR A 2 -7.48 -14.05 8.76
C TYR A 2 -6.29 -13.16 8.32
N GLU A 3 -6.01 -12.06 9.01
CA GLU A 3 -5.00 -11.04 8.64
C GLU A 3 -5.15 -10.43 7.22
N ALA A 4 -6.35 -10.54 6.62
CA ALA A 4 -6.62 -9.98 5.30
C ALA A 4 -6.84 -8.44 5.38
N PRO A 5 -6.33 -7.68 4.39
CA PRO A 5 -6.48 -6.22 4.35
C PRO A 5 -7.90 -5.82 3.92
N ILE A 6 -8.79 -5.66 4.89
CA ILE A 6 -10.18 -5.21 4.67
C ILE A 6 -10.39 -3.73 5.02
N ASN A 7 -9.45 -3.14 5.77
CA ASN A 7 -9.56 -1.77 6.23
C ASN A 7 -8.72 -0.85 5.34
N LEU A 8 -9.38 0.12 4.69
CA LEU A 8 -8.76 1.17 3.87
C LEU A 8 -8.01 2.21 4.72
N VAL A 9 -7.04 1.75 5.49
CA VAL A 9 -6.17 2.54 6.36
C VAL A 9 -4.71 2.19 6.07
N TYR A 10 -3.80 3.10 6.42
CA TYR A 10 -2.37 2.81 6.41
C TYR A 10 -1.86 2.63 7.85
N SER A 11 -0.87 1.74 8.05
CA SER A 11 -0.30 1.53 9.38
C SER A 11 1.13 1.01 9.32
N GLN A 12 1.95 1.36 10.32
CA GLN A 12 3.32 0.86 10.42
C GLN A 12 3.41 -0.59 10.93
N ARG A 13 2.42 -1.05 11.70
CA ARG A 13 2.45 -2.36 12.37
C ARG A 13 1.22 -3.22 12.13
N ASN A 14 0.09 -2.63 11.74
CA ASN A 14 -1.16 -3.37 11.57
C ASN A 14 -1.12 -4.26 10.32
N ARG A 15 -1.31 -5.56 10.51
CA ARG A 15 -1.35 -6.54 9.41
C ARG A 15 -2.68 -6.56 8.65
N SER A 16 -3.75 -6.02 9.26
CA SER A 16 -5.09 -5.93 8.66
C SER A 16 -5.32 -4.62 7.89
N ALA A 17 -4.31 -3.75 7.82
CA ALA A 17 -4.34 -2.51 7.04
C ALA A 17 -4.04 -2.80 5.56
N CYS A 18 -4.74 -2.12 4.65
CA CYS A 18 -4.48 -2.24 3.21
C CYS A 18 -3.08 -1.78 2.81
N ILE A 19 -2.57 -0.72 3.44
CA ILE A 19 -1.21 -0.23 3.23
C ILE A 19 -0.40 -0.39 4.51
N ARG A 20 0.72 -1.11 4.43
CA ARG A 20 1.67 -1.25 5.53
C ARG A 20 2.95 -0.47 5.26
N ILE A 21 3.49 0.20 6.27
CA ILE A 21 4.80 0.87 6.20
C ILE A 21 5.80 0.03 7.02
N PRO A 22 6.70 -0.74 6.37
CA PRO A 22 7.66 -1.58 7.10
C PRO A 22 8.68 -0.73 7.86
N VAL A 23 8.85 -1.02 9.16
CA VAL A 23 9.76 -0.27 10.07
C VAL A 23 11.02 -1.05 10.45
N PHE A 24 11.41 -2.05 9.66
CA PHE A 24 12.54 -2.94 9.97
C PHE A 24 13.92 -2.24 9.94
N SER A 25 14.06 -1.16 9.17
CA SER A 25 15.32 -0.41 9.06
C SER A 25 15.03 1.08 8.97
N LYS A 26 15.91 1.88 9.61
CA LYS A 26 15.85 3.35 9.56
C LYS A 26 16.58 3.92 8.33
N HIS A 27 17.23 3.07 7.52
CA HIS A 27 18.01 3.51 6.37
C HIS A 27 17.08 4.06 5.27
N PRO A 28 17.31 5.29 4.74
CA PRO A 28 16.44 5.92 3.74
C PRO A 28 16.15 5.04 2.52
N ALA A 29 17.17 4.32 2.03
CA ALA A 29 17.05 3.43 0.87
C ALA A 29 16.06 2.26 1.04
N THR A 30 15.66 1.93 2.27
CA THR A 30 14.74 0.82 2.57
C THR A 30 13.29 1.26 2.80
N LYS A 31 13.04 2.58 2.82
CA LYS A 31 11.72 3.17 3.01
C LYS A 31 10.83 2.85 1.81
N ARG A 32 9.67 2.23 2.09
CA ARG A 32 8.68 1.85 1.10
C ARG A 32 7.31 1.68 1.74
N LEU A 33 6.28 1.60 0.90
CA LEU A 33 4.95 1.12 1.26
C LEU A 33 4.76 -0.33 0.79
N GLU A 34 3.89 -1.06 1.45
CA GLU A 34 3.47 -2.40 1.07
C GLU A 34 1.94 -2.40 0.92
N PHE A 35 1.45 -2.52 -0.30
CA PHE A 35 0.03 -2.68 -0.58
C PHE A 35 -0.33 -4.16 -0.56
N ARG A 36 -1.14 -4.58 0.42
CA ARG A 36 -1.36 -5.99 0.77
C ARG A 36 -2.57 -6.62 0.07
N THR A 37 -3.42 -5.79 -0.51
CA THR A 37 -4.72 -6.16 -1.09
C THR A 37 -4.65 -6.98 -2.39
N PRO A 38 -3.65 -6.79 -3.29
CA PRO A 38 -3.54 -7.61 -4.50
C PRO A 38 -3.26 -9.08 -4.19
N ASP A 39 -3.87 -9.98 -4.97
CA ASP A 39 -3.70 -11.43 -4.87
C ASP A 39 -3.15 -12.01 -6.20
N PRO A 40 -2.64 -13.25 -6.23
CA PRO A 40 -1.96 -13.80 -7.41
C PRO A 40 -2.90 -14.17 -8.58
N THR A 41 -4.21 -13.98 -8.44
CA THR A 41 -5.16 -14.15 -9.56
C THR A 41 -5.15 -12.97 -10.52
N CYS A 42 -4.55 -11.84 -10.12
CA CYS A 42 -4.45 -10.66 -10.98
C CYS A 42 -3.39 -10.82 -12.08
N ASN A 43 -3.59 -10.09 -13.18
CA ASN A 43 -2.53 -9.88 -14.16
C ASN A 43 -1.51 -8.88 -13.59
N PRO A 44 -0.23 -9.27 -13.37
CA PRO A 44 0.75 -8.41 -12.71
C PRO A 44 1.04 -7.13 -13.49
N TYR A 45 0.96 -7.17 -14.83
CA TYR A 45 1.14 -5.97 -15.65
C TYR A 45 0.05 -4.95 -15.38
N LEU A 46 -1.21 -5.38 -15.39
CA LEU A 46 -2.34 -4.49 -15.11
C LEU A 46 -2.35 -4.03 -13.65
N ALA A 47 -2.04 -4.92 -12.71
CA ALA A 47 -2.01 -4.60 -11.28
C ALA A 47 -0.95 -3.54 -10.96
N PHE A 48 0.29 -3.71 -11.41
CA PHE A 48 1.35 -2.73 -11.17
C PHE A 48 1.08 -1.40 -11.88
N SER A 49 0.56 -1.43 -13.11
CA SER A 49 0.17 -0.20 -13.82
C SER A 49 -0.95 0.55 -13.07
N ALA A 50 -1.99 -0.14 -12.61
CA ALA A 50 -3.09 0.48 -11.87
C ALA A 50 -2.62 1.08 -10.53
N MET A 51 -1.78 0.37 -9.78
CA MET A 51 -1.19 0.87 -8.54
C MET A 51 -0.36 2.14 -8.76
N LEU A 52 0.44 2.18 -9.82
CA LEU A 52 1.25 3.35 -10.16
C LEU A 52 0.38 4.55 -10.53
N LEU A 53 -0.62 4.34 -11.38
CA LEU A 53 -1.53 5.41 -11.80
C LEU A 53 -2.31 6.00 -10.62
N ALA A 54 -2.81 5.15 -9.71
CA ALA A 54 -3.48 5.60 -8.49
C ALA A 54 -2.55 6.43 -7.58
N GLY A 55 -1.29 6.00 -7.41
CA GLY A 55 -0.31 6.75 -6.64
C GLY A 55 0.05 8.11 -7.26
N LEU A 56 0.21 8.15 -8.58
CA LEU A 56 0.49 9.39 -9.31
C LEU A 56 -0.68 10.37 -9.23
N ASP A 57 -1.91 9.89 -9.34
CA ASP A 57 -3.11 10.72 -9.20
C ASP A 57 -3.20 11.32 -7.78
N GLY A 58 -2.96 10.52 -6.75
CA GLY A 58 -2.93 11.00 -5.35
C GLY A 58 -1.89 12.10 -5.13
N ILE A 59 -0.71 12.00 -5.75
CA ILE A 59 0.33 13.05 -5.68
C ILE A 59 -0.13 14.32 -6.42
N LYS A 60 -0.67 14.17 -7.64
CA LYS A 60 -1.11 15.31 -8.46
C LYS A 60 -2.23 16.10 -7.80
N ASN A 61 -3.22 15.40 -7.25
CA ASN A 61 -4.40 15.98 -6.61
C ASN A 61 -4.19 16.27 -5.11
N LYS A 62 -3.01 15.95 -4.55
CA LYS A 62 -2.67 16.11 -3.13
C LYS A 62 -3.73 15.47 -2.22
N LEU A 63 -4.10 14.23 -2.54
CA LEU A 63 -5.06 13.47 -1.73
C LEU A 63 -4.39 13.07 -0.42
N GLU A 64 -4.96 13.51 0.69
CA GLU A 64 -4.52 13.12 2.03
C GLU A 64 -5.14 11.78 2.41
N PRO A 65 -4.35 10.78 2.84
CA PRO A 65 -4.90 9.53 3.35
C PRO A 65 -5.62 9.76 4.70
N PRO A 66 -6.65 8.96 5.01
CA PRO A 66 -7.32 9.01 6.32
C PRO A 66 -6.36 8.54 7.43
N GLU A 67 -6.52 9.10 8.63
CA GLU A 67 -5.71 8.79 9.83
C GLU A 67 -5.76 7.30 10.26
#